data_AF-A0A5E5ANW0-F1
#
_entry.id   AF-A0A5E5ANW0-F1
#
_cell.length_a   1.000
_cell.length_b   1.000
_cell.length_c   1.000
_cell.angle_alpha   90.00
_cell.angle_beta   90.00
_cell.angle_gamma   90.00
#
_symmetry.space_group_name_H-M   'P 1'
#
loop_
_entity.id
_entity.type
_entity.pdbx_description
1 polymer ?
#
loop_
_entity_poly.entity_id
_entity_poly.type
_entity_poly.pdbx_seq_one_letter_code
_entity_poly.pdbx_strand_id
1 'polypeptide(L)' 'MPQNPLEKNESEQLEVVLSGIDNQIRHYMDSVRARNFWLKVLSEMPAETVAQALSIALSGGQYQAVPRCNCCCKRA' A
#
# COMPACT_ATOMS: atom_id res chain seq x y z
N MET A 1 5.29 0.41 28.85
CA MET A 1 6.33 0.94 27.94
C MET A 1 5.81 2.27 27.41
N PRO A 2 6.43 3.43 27.70
CA PRO A 2 6.01 4.67 27.07
C PRO A 2 6.43 4.62 25.60
N GLN A 3 5.48 4.75 24.69
CA GLN A 3 5.75 4.80 23.25
C GLN A 3 6.50 6.11 22.95
N ASN A 4 7.62 6.02 22.23
CA ASN A 4 8.46 7.16 21.93
C ASN A 4 7.74 8.06 20.89
N PRO A 5 7.65 9.40 21.07
CA PRO A 5 6.89 10.27 20.16
C PRO A 5 7.34 10.22 18.69
N LEU A 6 8.59 9.83 18.43
CA LEU A 6 9.15 9.66 17.08
C LEU A 6 8.59 8.41 16.38
N GLU A 7 8.51 7.28 17.08
CA GLU A 7 8.00 6.01 16.53
C GLU A 7 6.51 6.11 16.17
N LYS A 8 5.76 6.95 16.91
CA LYS A 8 4.35 7.19 16.62
C LYS A 8 4.16 7.89 15.28
N ASN A 9 5.00 8.87 14.96
CA ASN A 9 4.95 9.60 13.70
C ASN A 9 5.35 8.70 12.51
N GLU A 10 6.37 7.87 12.69
CA GLU A 10 6.81 6.92 11.66
C GLU A 10 5.74 5.86 11.36
N SER A 11 5.07 5.35 12.39
CA SER A 11 3.97 4.39 12.23
C SER A 11 2.78 5.00 11.49
N GLU A 12 2.41 6.24 11.84
CA GLU A 12 1.34 6.97 11.15
C GLU A 12 1.69 7.23 9.66
N GLN A 13 2.93 7.62 9.36
CA GLN A 13 3.40 7.79 7.99
C GLN A 13 3.37 6.48 7.20
N LEU A 14 3.82 5.38 7.81
CA LEU A 14 3.81 4.05 7.21
C LEU A 14 2.37 3.61 6.84
N GLU A 15 1.40 3.84 7.74
CA GLU A 15 -0.01 3.54 7.49
C GLU A 15 -0.59 4.34 6.32
N VAL A 16 -0.23 5.62 6.19
CA VAL A 16 -0.68 6.44 5.06
C VAL A 16 -0.17 5.88 3.73
N VAL A 17 1.10 5.47 3.65
CA VAL A 17 1.66 4.88 2.43
C VAL A 17 0.98 3.55 2.11
N LEU A 18 0.81 2.66 3.11
CA LEU A 18 0.14 1.37 2.92
C LEU A 18 -1.30 1.53 2.43
N SER A 19 -2.04 2.49 3.01
CA SER A 19 -3.41 2.82 2.57
C SER A 19 -3.43 3.34 1.13
N GLY A 20 -2.45 4.18 0.75
CA GLY A 20 -2.29 4.64 -0.63
C GLY A 20 -2.09 3.50 -1.63
N ILE A 21 -1.25 2.51 -1.28
CA ILE A 21 -1.01 1.33 -2.12
C ILE A 21 -2.29 0.51 -2.28
N ASP A 22 -2.99 0.19 -1.20
CA ASP A 22 -4.23 -0.60 -1.24
C ASP A 22 -5.33 0.12 -2.06
N ASN A 23 -5.51 1.42 -1.84
CA ASN A 23 -6.47 2.23 -2.58
C ASN A 23 -6.19 2.27 -4.08
N GLN A 24 -4.92 2.34 -4.49
CA GLN A 24 -4.56 2.32 -5.90
C GLN A 24 -4.84 0.95 -6.52
N ILE A 25 -4.51 -0.14 -5.82
CA ILE A 25 -4.66 -1.50 -6.34
C ILE A 25 -6.13 -1.91 -6.41
N ARG A 26 -6.96 -1.44 -5.46
CA ARG A 26 -8.42 -1.61 -5.50
C ARG A 26 -9.12 -0.65 -6.46
N HIS A 27 -8.39 0.18 -7.18
CA HIS A 27 -8.92 1.19 -8.10
C HIS A 27 -9.84 2.23 -7.43
N TYR A 28 -9.67 2.49 -6.13
CA TYR A 28 -10.36 3.59 -5.42
C TYR A 28 -9.77 4.97 -5.76
N MET A 29 -8.60 5.00 -6.40
CA MET A 29 -8.00 6.20 -6.97
C MET A 29 -7.85 6.04 -8.49
N ASP A 30 -8.35 7.02 -9.23
CA ASP A 30 -8.01 7.17 -10.64
C ASP A 30 -6.53 7.56 -10.83
N SER A 31 -6.03 7.46 -12.05
CA SER A 31 -4.62 7.70 -12.36
C SER A 31 -4.15 9.12 -12.03
N VAL A 32 -5.03 10.12 -12.10
CA VAL A 32 -4.70 11.52 -11.79
C VAL A 32 -4.57 11.72 -10.28
N ARG A 33 -5.53 11.21 -9.51
CA ARG A 33 -5.50 11.25 -8.03
C ARG A 33 -4.32 10.46 -7.49
N ALA A 34 -4.06 9.27 -8.03
CA ALA A 34 -2.92 8.46 -7.65
C ALA A 34 -1.61 9.21 -7.89
N ARG A 35 -1.43 9.84 -9.06
CA ARG A 35 -0.24 10.64 -9.36
C ARG A 35 -0.03 11.76 -8.34
N ASN A 36 -1.08 12.52 -8.03
CA ASN A 36 -0.98 13.63 -7.08
C ASN A 36 -0.69 13.16 -5.65
N PHE A 37 -1.32 12.06 -5.22
CA PHE A 37 -1.05 11.43 -3.95
C PHE A 37 0.43 11.03 -3.82
N TRP A 38 0.97 10.34 -4.83
CA TRP A 38 2.37 9.89 -4.80
C TRP A 38 3.37 11.01 -4.85
N LEU A 39 3.11 12.08 -5.63
CA LEU A 39 3.96 13.26 -5.62
C LEU A 39 4.04 13.90 -4.23
N LYS A 40 2.90 13.97 -3.53
CA LYS A 40 2.86 14.47 -2.15
C LYS A 40 3.65 13.57 -1.20
N VAL A 41 3.38 12.27 -1.22
CA VAL A 41 4.09 11.26 -0.39
C VAL A 41 5.60 11.35 -0.60
N LEU A 42 6.07 11.38 -1.86
CA LEU A 42 7.50 11.46 -2.16
C LEU A 42 8.14 12.80 -1.76
N SER A 43 7.36 13.87 -1.62
CA SER A 43 7.86 15.18 -1.16
C SER A 43 7.89 15.33 0.36
N GLU A 44 7.03 14.61 1.09
CA GLU A 44 6.82 14.79 2.53
C GLU A 44 7.39 13.66 3.38
N MET A 45 7.55 12.46 2.82
CA MET A 45 7.90 11.25 3.58
C MET A 45 9.34 10.80 3.33
N PRO A 46 10.03 10.25 4.34
CA PRO A 46 11.34 9.64 4.15
C PRO A 46 11.29 8.49 3.14
N ALA A 47 12.31 8.41 2.28
CA ALA A 47 12.42 7.34 1.29
C ALA A 47 12.44 5.94 1.93
N GLU A 48 13.01 5.81 3.14
CA GLU A 48 13.04 4.57 3.90
C GLU A 48 11.64 4.09 4.29
N THR A 49 10.78 4.98 4.77
CA THR A 49 9.38 4.66 5.10
C THR A 49 8.61 4.19 3.87
N VAL A 50 8.79 4.86 2.73
CA VAL A 50 8.14 4.46 1.47
C VAL A 50 8.65 3.10 1.00
N ALA A 51 9.97 2.86 1.07
CA ALA A 51 10.57 1.58 0.71
C ALA A 51 10.09 0.43 1.62
N GLN A 52 9.97 0.70 2.93
CA GLN A 52 9.43 -0.26 3.89
C GLN A 52 7.97 -0.60 3.59
N ALA A 53 7.12 0.41 3.34
CA ALA A 53 5.73 0.21 2.98
C ALA A 53 5.58 -0.65 1.71
N LEU A 54 6.37 -0.34 0.68
CA LEU A 54 6.41 -1.11 -0.57
C LEU A 54 6.86 -2.55 -0.32
N SER A 55 7.90 -2.76 0.49
CA SER A 55 8.39 -4.09 0.85
C SER A 55 7.32 -4.92 1.53
N ILE A 56 6.61 -4.35 2.52
CA ILE A 56 5.51 -5.01 3.23
C ILE A 56 4.37 -5.35 2.25
N ALA A 57 3.92 -4.35 1.49
CA ALA A 57 2.77 -4.47 0.60
C ALA A 57 3.01 -5.52 -0.50
N LEU A 58 4.14 -5.41 -1.22
CA LEU A 58 4.44 -6.28 -2.36
C LEU A 58 4.80 -7.70 -1.93
N SER A 59 5.43 -7.89 -0.76
CA SER A 59 5.73 -9.22 -0.21
C SER A 59 4.48 -9.94 0.29
N GLY A 60 3.42 -9.21 0.64
CA GLY A 60 2.18 -9.77 1.17
C GLY A 60 1.37 -10.62 0.18
N GLY A 61 1.70 -10.61 -1.11
CA GLY A 61 1.08 -11.48 -2.13
C GLY A 61 -0.43 -11.27 -2.34
N GLN A 62 -1.02 -10.23 -1.74
CA GLN A 62 -2.47 -9.97 -1.81
C GLN A 62 -2.90 -9.36 -3.15
N TYR A 63 -1.94 -8.97 -3.99
CA TYR A 63 -2.19 -8.44 -5.32
C TYR A 63 -2.25 -9.62 -6.29
N GLN A 64 -3.38 -10.34 -6.28
CA GLN A 64 -3.59 -11.53 -7.10
C GLN A 64 -3.29 -11.21 -8.57
N ALA A 65 -2.22 -11.82 -9.09
CA ALA A 65 -1.84 -11.78 -10.49
C ALA A 65 -2.80 -12.55 -11.42
N VAL A 66 -3.90 -13.14 -10.90
CA VAL A 66 -4.91 -13.79 -11.73
C VAL A 66 -6.27 -13.77 -11.00
N PRO A 67 -7.38 -13.36 -11.64
CA PRO A 67 -8.70 -13.63 -11.10
C PRO A 67 -8.86 -15.15 -10.93
N ARG A 68 -9.26 -15.61 -9.74
CA ARG A 68 -9.57 -17.02 -9.51
C ARG A 68 -10.68 -17.43 -10.48
N CYS A 69 -10.35 -18.18 -11.52
CA CYS A 69 -11.34 -18.64 -12.48
C CYS A 69 -12.23 -19.68 -11.80
N ASN A 70 -13.52 -19.37 -11.64
CA ASN A 70 -14.54 -20.35 -11.24
C ASN A 70 -14.88 -21.36 -12.35
N CYS A 71 -14.24 -21.26 -13.52
CA CYS A 71 -14.51 -22.12 -14.67
C CYS A 71 -14.06 -23.57 -14.46
N CYS A 72 -13.09 -23.85 -13.58
CA CYS A 72 -12.54 -25.20 -13.39
C CYS A 72 -13.06 -25.94 -12.14
N CYS A 73 -13.87 -25.31 -11.28
CA CYS A 73 -14.40 -25.94 -10.05
C CYS A 73 -15.72 -26.69 -10.25
N LYS A 74 -16.20 -26.85 -11.50
CA LYS A 74 -17.39 -27.65 -11.83
C LYS A 74 -16.97 -28.87 -12.66
N ARG A 75 -16.31 -29.86 -12.04
CA ARG A 75 -16.27 -31.28 -12.44
C ARG A 75 -15.33 -32.07 -11.53
N ALA A 76 -15.90 -32.66 -10.49
CA ALA A 76 -15.66 -34.04 -10.05
C ALA A 76 -16.66 -34.32 -8.91
#